data_AF-H3HDD8-F1
#
_entry.id   AF-H3HDD8-F1
#
_cell.length_a   1.000
_cell.length_b   1.000
_cell.length_c   1.000
_cell.angle_alpha   90.00
_cell.angle_beta   90.00
_cell.angle_gamma   90.00
#
_symmetry.space_group_name_H-M   'P 1'
#
loop_
_entity.id
_entity.type
_entity.pdbx_description
1 polymer ?
#
loop_
_entity_poly.entity_id
_entity_poly.type
_entity_poly.pdbx_seq_one_letter_code
_entity_poly.pdbx_strand_id
1 'polypeptide(L)'
;MCARRKLERRAALGALRELKLECAKQFIQQRSAGLHPTADYFIEERYETPEGDFCNVRFDRTALRRVTGGVHAVFEALKRAVFNAEIVLSEASGNITIREDDDMDEMDNFSQMKLVTETTQGILVENNLVHFSDYIQEDGEQSYALATADFVNEDDLFPYRSHERIRRDATAEDDSEAYGADRHAAAALRGFAPCAGATPAKKKRIYKKRKATHTIRKEEKQALESEIQKLQKQLEMLKFKTLVENGNEPHSDKKQLAKGAILRETVQEQHLVLARAQAMLAGHSQQSLYRLHPTETTIRLGPDRDERMRTLNALRGPKLQEARRFLLERTKGLSPTAPYFQEERYDTMDGDYCIARFDVTPFRGAKGGVLEVFTALQQAIFNAEIIISESSGNITIREDDEIGDEYLSQMRFVSQTPHGVQLETNLVMFSDSAHFQEKDTCLAENGRYAIMASDFVDEDTRFPYRPLERIRRDSTTLTMALGLPVVQ
;
A
#
# COMPACT_ATOMS: atom_id res chain seq x y z
N MET A 1 -28.30 -7.79 29.43
CA MET A 1 -28.71 -7.61 28.02
C MET A 1 -29.90 -8.54 27.71
N CYS A 2 -30.96 -8.11 27.00
CA CYS A 2 -32.10 -9.00 26.70
C CYS A 2 -31.74 -9.92 25.53
N ALA A 3 -31.91 -11.24 25.69
CA ALA A 3 -31.56 -12.26 24.67
C ALA A 3 -32.14 -11.96 23.27
N ARG A 4 -33.28 -11.28 23.21
CA ARG A 4 -33.92 -10.83 21.97
C ARG A 4 -33.07 -9.83 21.16
N ARG A 5 -32.41 -8.87 21.82
CA ARG A 5 -31.56 -7.87 21.14
C ARG A 5 -30.30 -8.49 20.55
N LYS A 6 -29.70 -9.47 21.23
CA LYS A 6 -28.57 -10.26 20.70
C LYS A 6 -28.97 -11.02 19.43
N LEU A 7 -30.15 -11.65 19.43
CA LEU A 7 -30.67 -12.38 18.27
C LEU A 7 -30.94 -11.46 17.07
N GLU A 8 -31.57 -10.31 17.29
CA GLU A 8 -31.85 -9.31 16.24
C GLU A 8 -30.54 -8.76 15.63
N ARG A 9 -29.53 -8.50 16.45
CA ARG A 9 -28.19 -8.10 16.00
C ARG A 9 -27.53 -9.17 15.15
N ARG A 10 -27.50 -10.43 15.62
CA ARG A 10 -26.89 -11.55 14.88
C ARG A 10 -27.57 -11.78 13.53
N ALA A 11 -28.89 -11.61 13.45
CA ALA A 11 -29.64 -11.68 12.20
C ALA A 11 -29.27 -10.54 11.23
N ALA A 12 -29.12 -9.31 11.73
CA ALA A 12 -28.70 -8.16 10.92
C ALA A 12 -27.29 -8.34 10.34
N LEU A 13 -26.32 -8.77 11.17
CA LEU A 13 -24.96 -9.04 10.70
C LEU A 13 -24.94 -10.22 9.71
N GLY A 14 -25.65 -11.31 10.02
CA GLY A 14 -25.76 -12.47 9.13
C GLY A 14 -26.30 -12.12 7.73
N ALA A 15 -27.23 -11.18 7.63
CA ALA A 15 -27.78 -10.72 6.36
C ALA A 15 -26.76 -9.94 5.48
N LEU A 16 -25.72 -9.36 6.08
CA LEU A 16 -24.67 -8.62 5.36
C LEU A 16 -23.55 -9.52 4.85
N ARG A 17 -23.37 -10.71 5.45
CA ARG A 17 -22.23 -11.59 5.23
C ARG A 17 -21.97 -11.92 3.75
N GLU A 18 -22.97 -12.46 3.05
CA GLU A 18 -22.80 -12.88 1.65
C GLU A 18 -22.45 -11.71 0.73
N LEU A 19 -23.13 -10.56 0.93
CA LEU A 19 -22.88 -9.35 0.15
C LEU A 19 -21.45 -8.83 0.37
N LYS A 20 -21.01 -8.77 1.63
CA LYS A 20 -19.66 -8.30 1.99
C LYS A 20 -18.57 -9.19 1.41
N LEU A 21 -18.74 -10.51 1.53
CA LEU A 21 -17.81 -11.48 0.96
C LEU A 21 -17.77 -11.40 -0.58
N GLU A 22 -18.90 -11.24 -1.26
CA GLU A 22 -18.90 -11.11 -2.72
C GLU A 22 -18.20 -9.80 -3.18
N CYS A 23 -18.44 -8.68 -2.48
CA CYS A 23 -17.75 -7.42 -2.76
C CYS A 23 -16.22 -7.55 -2.58
N ALA A 24 -15.78 -8.14 -1.46
CA ALA A 24 -14.37 -8.40 -1.16
C ALA A 24 -13.73 -9.27 -2.25
N LYS A 25 -14.37 -10.39 -2.61
CA LYS A 25 -13.92 -11.28 -3.68
C LYS A 25 -13.72 -10.54 -5.00
N GLN A 26 -14.69 -9.72 -5.41
CA GLN A 26 -14.59 -8.95 -6.65
C GLN A 26 -13.45 -7.93 -6.58
N PHE A 27 -13.31 -7.22 -5.46
CA PHE A 27 -12.25 -6.24 -5.27
C PHE A 27 -10.85 -6.88 -5.35
N ILE A 28 -10.60 -7.96 -4.59
CA ILE A 28 -9.35 -8.74 -4.64
C ILE A 28 -9.05 -9.19 -6.07
N GLN A 29 -10.05 -9.73 -6.77
CA GLN A 29 -9.87 -10.22 -8.14
C GLN A 29 -9.50 -9.09 -9.11
N GLN A 30 -10.13 -7.92 -9.00
CA GLN A 30 -9.78 -6.77 -9.84
C GLN A 30 -8.37 -6.27 -9.52
N ARG A 31 -8.04 -6.09 -8.23
CA ARG A 31 -6.73 -5.62 -7.75
C ARG A 31 -5.59 -6.57 -8.09
N SER A 32 -5.87 -7.87 -8.14
CA SER A 32 -4.88 -8.91 -8.46
C SER A 32 -4.73 -9.18 -9.95
N ALA A 33 -5.54 -8.54 -10.80
CA ALA A 33 -5.52 -8.78 -12.23
C ALA A 33 -4.18 -8.36 -12.86
N GLY A 34 -3.56 -9.26 -13.62
CA GLY A 34 -2.28 -8.99 -14.31
C GLY A 34 -1.02 -9.15 -13.44
N LEU A 35 -1.17 -9.28 -12.12
CA LEU A 35 -0.07 -9.59 -11.20
C LEU A 35 0.34 -11.06 -11.29
N HIS A 36 1.64 -11.34 -11.25
CA HIS A 36 2.15 -12.71 -11.35
C HIS A 36 1.72 -13.55 -10.12
N PRO A 37 1.24 -14.81 -10.29
CA PRO A 37 0.71 -15.65 -9.22
C PRO A 37 1.57 -15.78 -7.95
N THR A 38 2.89 -15.72 -8.11
CA THR A 38 3.87 -15.97 -7.04
C THR A 38 4.74 -14.76 -6.71
N ALA A 39 4.53 -13.62 -7.36
CA ALA A 39 5.28 -12.41 -7.09
C ALA A 39 4.65 -11.67 -5.92
N ASP A 40 5.49 -11.15 -5.03
CA ASP A 40 5.03 -10.29 -3.96
C ASP A 40 4.73 -8.90 -4.56
N TYR A 41 3.70 -8.25 -4.03
CA TYR A 41 3.29 -6.91 -4.44
C TYR A 41 2.70 -6.18 -3.25
N PHE A 42 3.13 -4.96 -3.03
CA PHE A 42 2.66 -4.11 -1.96
C PHE A 42 2.46 -2.69 -2.50
N ILE A 43 1.35 -2.07 -2.11
CA ILE A 43 1.16 -0.64 -2.28
C ILE A 43 0.43 -0.07 -1.08
N GLU A 44 0.91 1.07 -0.60
CA GLU A 44 0.32 1.83 0.50
C GLU A 44 0.22 3.30 0.10
N GLU A 45 -0.91 3.91 0.41
CA GLU A 45 -1.19 5.33 0.24
C GLU A 45 -1.69 5.90 1.57
N ARG A 46 -1.11 7.02 2.01
CA ARG A 46 -1.46 7.73 3.24
C ARG A 46 -1.67 9.21 2.93
N TYR A 47 -2.78 9.77 3.37
CA TYR A 47 -3.13 11.16 3.08
C TYR A 47 -4.08 11.72 4.15
N GLU A 48 -4.13 13.04 4.24
CA GLU A 48 -5.09 13.77 5.07
C GLU A 48 -6.24 14.29 4.20
N THR A 49 -7.49 14.11 4.63
CA THR A 49 -8.66 14.67 3.96
C THR A 49 -8.76 16.18 4.21
N PRO A 50 -9.51 16.94 3.39
CA PRO A 50 -9.80 18.35 3.67
C PRO A 50 -10.43 18.60 5.05
N GLU A 51 -11.13 17.61 5.59
CA GLU A 51 -11.76 17.62 6.92
C GLU A 51 -10.76 17.35 8.07
N GLY A 52 -9.52 16.95 7.75
CA GLY A 52 -8.47 16.64 8.71
C GLY A 52 -8.40 15.17 9.12
N ASP A 53 -9.11 14.28 8.43
CA ASP A 53 -9.07 12.84 8.70
C ASP A 53 -7.81 12.23 8.10
N PHE A 54 -7.15 11.35 8.86
CA PHE A 54 -6.03 10.57 8.34
C PHE A 54 -6.54 9.30 7.67
N CYS A 55 -6.19 9.12 6.40
CA CYS A 55 -6.56 7.96 5.59
C CYS A 55 -5.34 7.10 5.28
N ASN A 56 -5.51 5.78 5.35
CA ASN A 56 -4.55 4.78 4.88
C ASN A 56 -5.26 3.80 3.95
N VAL A 57 -4.72 3.59 2.76
CA VAL A 57 -5.20 2.59 1.81
C VAL A 57 -4.03 1.67 1.49
N ARG A 58 -4.17 0.39 1.78
CA ARG A 58 -3.12 -0.62 1.58
C ARG A 58 -3.65 -1.79 0.78
N PHE A 59 -2.81 -2.31 -0.10
CA PHE A 59 -3.02 -3.58 -0.77
C PHE A 59 -1.72 -4.37 -0.74
N ASP A 60 -1.76 -5.54 -0.12
CA ASP A 60 -0.64 -6.44 0.03
C ASP A 60 -0.99 -7.80 -0.56
N ARG A 61 -0.09 -8.30 -1.40
CA ARG A 61 -0.10 -9.65 -1.91
C ARG A 61 1.24 -10.27 -1.55
N THR A 62 1.20 -11.22 -0.64
CA THR A 62 2.38 -11.96 -0.21
C THR A 62 2.24 -13.45 -0.51
N ALA A 63 3.23 -14.03 -1.18
CA ALA A 63 3.32 -15.46 -1.42
C ALA A 63 3.85 -16.19 -0.17
N LEU A 64 2.94 -16.83 0.57
CA LEU A 64 3.32 -17.64 1.73
C LEU A 64 4.06 -18.92 1.30
N ARG A 65 5.38 -18.95 1.50
CA ARG A 65 6.23 -20.10 1.18
C ARG A 65 6.33 -21.05 2.37
N ARG A 66 6.38 -22.36 2.09
CA ARG A 66 6.60 -23.44 3.08
C ARG A 66 5.48 -23.63 4.11
N VAL A 67 4.25 -23.23 3.79
CA VAL A 67 3.08 -23.50 4.63
C VAL A 67 2.75 -25.00 4.63
N THR A 68 2.63 -25.59 5.82
CA THR A 68 2.12 -26.95 6.01
C THR A 68 0.61 -26.91 6.30
N GLY A 69 -0.17 -27.82 5.72
CA GLY A 69 -1.62 -27.88 5.95
C GLY A 69 -2.49 -27.09 4.96
N GLY A 70 -1.88 -26.43 3.98
CA GLY A 70 -2.60 -25.75 2.88
C GLY A 70 -3.42 -24.54 3.32
N VAL A 71 -4.35 -24.12 2.47
CA VAL A 71 -5.15 -22.90 2.66
C VAL A 71 -6.01 -22.96 3.93
N HIS A 72 -6.55 -24.13 4.26
CA HIS A 72 -7.36 -24.31 5.47
C HIS A 72 -6.55 -24.01 6.75
N ALA A 73 -5.30 -24.45 6.82
CA ALA A 73 -4.46 -24.18 7.99
C ALA A 73 -4.15 -22.68 8.15
N VAL A 74 -3.91 -21.98 7.04
CA VAL A 74 -3.72 -20.51 7.05
C VAL A 74 -4.99 -19.82 7.49
N PHE A 75 -6.14 -20.23 6.96
CA PHE A 75 -7.43 -19.66 7.31
C PHE A 75 -7.77 -19.82 8.80
N GLU A 76 -7.57 -21.00 9.37
CA GLU A 76 -7.79 -21.22 10.80
C GLU A 76 -6.83 -20.43 11.69
N ALA A 77 -5.56 -20.27 11.26
CA ALA A 77 -4.61 -19.41 11.95
C ALA A 77 -5.06 -17.94 11.92
N LEU A 78 -5.55 -17.47 10.77
CA LEU A 78 -6.08 -16.13 10.61
C LEU A 78 -7.31 -15.89 11.50
N LYS A 79 -8.30 -16.81 11.49
CA LYS A 79 -9.47 -16.70 12.37
C LYS A 79 -9.08 -16.60 13.84
N ARG A 80 -8.06 -17.36 14.28
CA ARG A 80 -7.54 -17.28 15.65
C ARG A 80 -6.83 -15.96 15.93
N ALA A 81 -6.12 -15.39 14.96
CA ALA A 81 -5.48 -14.08 15.11
C ALA A 81 -6.55 -12.98 15.28
N VAL A 82 -7.57 -12.95 14.42
CA VAL A 82 -8.69 -12.00 14.52
C VAL A 82 -9.45 -12.20 15.84
N PHE A 83 -9.70 -13.44 16.25
CA PHE A 83 -10.36 -13.73 17.52
C PHE A 83 -9.54 -13.27 18.74
N ASN A 84 -8.21 -13.16 18.64
CA ASN A 84 -7.35 -12.67 19.72
C ASN A 84 -6.70 -11.32 19.38
N ALA A 85 -7.36 -10.51 18.55
CA ALA A 85 -6.78 -9.26 18.04
C ALA A 85 -6.35 -8.29 19.13
N GLU A 86 -7.00 -8.27 20.30
CA GLU A 86 -6.59 -7.47 21.45
C GLU A 86 -5.16 -7.81 21.92
N ILE A 87 -4.79 -9.10 21.89
CA ILE A 87 -3.45 -9.56 22.25
C ILE A 87 -2.48 -9.21 21.12
N VAL A 88 -2.85 -9.56 19.88
CA VAL A 88 -1.99 -9.34 18.70
C VAL A 88 -1.66 -7.86 18.52
N LEU A 89 -2.65 -6.97 18.66
CA LEU A 89 -2.46 -5.53 18.57
C LEU A 89 -1.69 -4.96 19.75
N SER A 90 -1.91 -5.48 20.96
CA SER A 90 -1.15 -5.04 22.13
C SER A 90 0.33 -5.37 21.99
N GLU A 91 0.64 -6.59 21.57
CA GLU A 91 2.02 -7.05 21.35
C GLU A 91 2.68 -6.31 20.18
N ALA A 92 1.96 -6.09 19.08
CA ALA A 92 2.50 -5.43 17.89
C ALA A 92 2.74 -3.93 18.10
N SER A 93 1.87 -3.24 18.83
CA SER A 93 1.96 -1.80 19.03
C SER A 93 2.74 -1.40 20.29
N GLY A 94 2.88 -2.31 21.26
CA GLY A 94 3.38 -2.02 22.60
C GLY A 94 2.41 -1.22 23.47
N ASN A 95 1.23 -0.87 22.95
CA ASN A 95 0.15 -0.21 23.69
C ASN A 95 -0.82 -1.26 24.25
N ILE A 96 -1.58 -0.94 25.29
CA ILE A 96 -2.59 -1.87 25.80
C ILE A 96 -3.86 -1.72 24.98
N THR A 97 -4.30 -2.82 24.35
CA THR A 97 -5.59 -2.94 23.67
C THR A 97 -6.51 -3.84 24.49
N ILE A 98 -7.73 -3.37 24.76
CA ILE A 98 -8.78 -4.12 25.44
C ILE A 98 -9.95 -4.36 24.50
N ARG A 99 -10.64 -5.49 24.67
CA ARG A 99 -11.90 -5.80 24.00
C ARG A 99 -13.08 -5.41 24.91
N GLU A 100 -14.06 -4.71 24.34
CA GLU A 100 -15.24 -4.19 25.04
C GLU A 100 -16.58 -4.78 24.56
N ASP A 101 -16.55 -5.80 23.71
CA ASP A 101 -17.76 -6.52 23.27
C ASP A 101 -18.11 -7.71 24.18
N ASP A 102 -19.40 -8.07 24.19
CA ASP A 102 -19.99 -9.07 25.11
C ASP A 102 -20.34 -10.40 24.40
N ASP A 103 -19.99 -10.54 23.11
CA ASP A 103 -20.44 -11.64 22.24
C ASP A 103 -19.25 -12.48 21.74
N MET A 104 -18.70 -13.31 22.64
CA MET A 104 -17.62 -14.28 22.35
C MET A 104 -18.16 -15.67 21.97
N ASP A 105 -19.43 -15.75 21.59
CA ASP A 105 -20.12 -17.02 21.38
C ASP A 105 -19.73 -17.63 20.01
N GLU A 106 -18.73 -18.50 20.07
CA GLU A 106 -18.19 -19.36 19.00
C GLU A 106 -17.38 -18.65 17.89
N MET A 107 -16.37 -19.37 17.37
CA MET A 107 -15.49 -18.93 16.28
C MET A 107 -16.23 -19.01 14.94
N ASP A 108 -17.39 -18.36 14.90
CA ASP A 108 -18.34 -18.37 13.80
C ASP A 108 -17.78 -17.67 12.56
N ASN A 109 -18.54 -17.76 11.46
CA ASN A 109 -18.18 -17.14 10.20
C ASN A 109 -18.32 -15.60 10.21
N PHE A 110 -18.75 -15.01 11.32
CA PHE A 110 -18.72 -13.56 11.52
C PHE A 110 -18.73 -13.22 13.01
N SER A 111 -18.10 -12.10 13.36
CA SER A 111 -18.05 -11.58 14.74
C SER A 111 -17.89 -10.08 14.73
N GLN A 112 -18.50 -9.40 15.70
CA GLN A 112 -18.13 -8.03 15.99
C GLN A 112 -16.88 -8.02 16.87
N MET A 113 -16.06 -6.99 16.70
CA MET A 113 -14.82 -6.79 17.43
C MET A 113 -14.71 -5.31 17.81
N LYS A 114 -15.00 -5.00 19.07
CA LYS A 114 -14.86 -3.66 19.64
C LYS A 114 -13.60 -3.58 20.49
N LEU A 115 -12.58 -2.92 19.96
CA LEU A 115 -11.26 -2.79 20.57
C LEU A 115 -10.97 -1.35 20.94
N VAL A 116 -10.40 -1.14 22.12
CA VAL A 116 -9.95 0.17 22.59
C VAL A 116 -8.48 0.08 22.93
N THR A 117 -7.68 0.92 22.30
CA THR A 117 -6.24 0.99 22.53
C THR A 117 -5.89 2.29 23.25
N GLU A 118 -5.19 2.19 24.38
CA GLU A 118 -4.62 3.35 25.06
C GLU A 118 -3.20 3.59 24.54
N THR A 119 -3.01 4.70 23.84
CA THR A 119 -1.69 5.12 23.36
C THR A 119 -0.78 5.52 24.53
N THR A 120 0.53 5.55 24.28
CA THR A 120 1.53 6.07 25.25
C THR A 120 1.28 7.51 25.74
N GLN A 121 0.47 8.29 25.02
CA GLN A 121 0.07 9.65 25.40
C GLN A 121 -1.24 9.71 26.19
N GLY A 122 -1.83 8.55 26.54
CA GLY A 122 -3.12 8.46 27.26
C GLY A 122 -4.34 8.73 26.37
N ILE A 123 -4.17 8.81 25.05
CA ILE A 123 -5.27 8.96 24.10
C ILE A 123 -5.88 7.58 23.85
N LEU A 124 -7.21 7.49 23.98
CA LEU A 124 -7.98 6.29 23.70
C LEU A 124 -8.41 6.25 22.23
N VAL A 125 -8.10 5.16 21.54
CA VAL A 125 -8.49 4.91 20.16
C VAL A 125 -9.43 3.72 20.09
N GLU A 126 -10.64 3.92 19.57
CA GLU A 126 -11.67 2.89 19.42
C GLU A 126 -11.73 2.37 17.98
N ASN A 127 -11.70 1.04 17.83
CA ASN A 127 -11.99 0.30 16.61
C ASN A 127 -13.23 -0.54 16.85
N ASN A 128 -14.34 -0.26 16.15
CA ASN A 128 -15.54 -1.08 16.22
C ASN A 128 -15.81 -1.71 14.84
N LEU A 129 -15.43 -2.97 14.70
CA LEU A 129 -15.40 -3.69 13.42
C LEU A 129 -16.37 -4.88 13.43
N VAL A 130 -16.85 -5.28 12.26
CA VAL A 130 -17.51 -6.57 12.03
C VAL A 130 -16.71 -7.33 11.00
N HIS A 131 -16.22 -8.49 11.41
CA HIS A 131 -15.52 -9.45 10.58
C HIS A 131 -16.49 -10.46 9.99
N PHE A 132 -16.32 -10.79 8.70
CA PHE A 132 -17.01 -11.84 7.97
C PHE A 132 -15.98 -12.74 7.31
N SER A 133 -16.17 -14.05 7.37
CA SER A 133 -15.28 -15.02 6.75
C SER A 133 -16.00 -16.22 6.15
N ASP A 134 -15.36 -16.86 5.17
CA ASP A 134 -15.80 -18.12 4.59
C ASP A 134 -14.63 -18.93 4.06
N TYR A 135 -14.77 -20.26 4.12
CA TYR A 135 -13.85 -21.21 3.50
C TYR A 135 -14.58 -21.99 2.43
N ILE A 136 -14.10 -21.89 1.20
CA ILE A 136 -14.75 -22.48 0.03
C ILE A 136 -13.83 -23.55 -0.55
N GLN A 137 -14.35 -24.77 -0.58
CA GLN A 137 -13.71 -25.92 -1.22
C GLN A 137 -14.44 -26.20 -2.53
N GLU A 138 -13.83 -25.87 -3.66
CA GLU A 138 -14.40 -26.21 -4.98
C GLU A 138 -14.05 -27.67 -5.36
N ASP A 139 -14.85 -28.28 -6.25
CA ASP A 139 -14.60 -29.62 -6.78
C ASP A 139 -13.35 -29.61 -7.69
N GLY A 140 -12.18 -29.76 -7.08
CA GLY A 140 -10.84 -29.69 -7.65
C GLY A 140 -9.88 -29.22 -6.55
N GLU A 141 -8.56 -29.48 -6.63
CA GLU A 141 -7.60 -29.12 -5.55
C GLU A 141 -7.49 -27.60 -5.23
N GLN A 142 -8.38 -26.75 -5.72
CA GLN A 142 -8.44 -25.31 -5.47
C GLN A 142 -9.44 -25.00 -4.35
N SER A 143 -8.94 -24.92 -3.12
CA SER A 143 -9.65 -24.30 -2.00
C SER A 143 -9.19 -22.86 -1.84
N TYR A 144 -10.10 -21.94 -1.53
CA TYR A 144 -9.76 -20.58 -1.14
C TYR A 144 -10.54 -20.18 0.11
N ALA A 145 -9.98 -19.22 0.84
CA ALA A 145 -10.63 -18.62 1.99
C ALA A 145 -10.77 -17.13 1.76
N LEU A 146 -11.82 -16.54 2.34
CA LEU A 146 -12.07 -15.12 2.25
C LEU A 146 -12.42 -14.59 3.63
N ALA A 147 -11.86 -13.44 3.97
CA ALA A 147 -12.16 -12.68 5.17
C ALA A 147 -12.28 -11.21 4.80
N THR A 148 -13.20 -10.50 5.43
CA THR A 148 -13.39 -9.06 5.26
C THR A 148 -13.88 -8.46 6.56
N ALA A 149 -13.38 -7.29 6.92
CA ALA A 149 -13.86 -6.52 8.06
C ALA A 149 -14.32 -5.13 7.62
N ASP A 150 -15.37 -4.63 8.25
CA ASP A 150 -15.88 -3.28 8.04
C ASP A 150 -16.25 -2.62 9.36
N PHE A 151 -16.20 -1.30 9.43
CA PHE A 151 -16.50 -0.54 10.63
C PHE A 151 -18.00 -0.37 10.87
N VAL A 152 -18.38 -0.27 12.14
CA VAL A 152 -19.77 -0.11 12.55
C VAL A 152 -20.13 1.37 12.61
N ASN A 153 -20.83 1.88 11.60
CA ASN A 153 -21.25 3.30 11.53
C ASN A 153 -22.05 3.74 12.76
N GLU A 154 -23.12 3.01 13.06
CA GLU A 154 -24.06 3.28 14.15
C GLU A 154 -24.27 2.01 14.98
N ASP A 155 -24.15 2.13 16.30
CA ASP A 155 -24.33 1.02 17.23
C ASP A 155 -25.08 1.47 18.48
N ASP A 156 -26.35 1.08 18.60
CA ASP A 156 -27.17 1.41 19.77
C ASP A 156 -26.70 0.70 21.05
N LEU A 157 -25.99 -0.43 20.90
CA LEU A 157 -25.49 -1.20 22.04
C LEU A 157 -24.17 -0.62 22.56
N PHE A 158 -23.33 -0.16 21.63
CA PHE A 158 -22.02 0.43 21.91
C PHE A 158 -21.86 1.78 21.21
N PRO A 159 -22.59 2.83 21.64
CA PRO A 159 -22.56 4.12 20.96
C PRO A 159 -21.17 4.75 21.03
N TYR A 160 -20.73 5.32 19.90
CA TYR A 160 -19.44 5.98 19.82
C TYR A 160 -19.39 7.24 20.69
N ARG A 161 -18.32 7.39 21.47
CA ARG A 161 -18.11 8.50 22.42
C ARG A 161 -16.99 9.42 21.96
N SER A 162 -17.32 10.32 21.03
CA SER A 162 -16.36 11.23 20.40
C SER A 162 -15.62 12.19 21.35
N HIS A 163 -16.14 12.42 22.55
CA HIS A 163 -15.51 13.28 23.56
C HIS A 163 -14.53 12.51 24.47
N GLU A 164 -14.58 11.18 24.48
CA GLU A 164 -13.71 10.33 25.31
C GLU A 164 -12.62 9.65 24.48
N ARG A 165 -12.88 9.40 23.19
CA ARG A 165 -12.07 8.53 22.34
C ARG A 165 -12.02 9.05 20.92
N ILE A 166 -10.92 8.75 20.24
CA ILE A 166 -10.77 8.91 18.79
C ILE A 166 -11.26 7.62 18.13
N ARG A 167 -11.98 7.74 17.02
CA ARG A 167 -12.42 6.61 16.21
C ARG A 167 -11.38 6.29 15.16
N ARG A 168 -11.10 5.00 14.98
CA ARG A 168 -10.41 4.47 13.81
C ARG A 168 -11.39 3.59 13.06
N ASP A 169 -11.75 4.03 11.86
CA ASP A 169 -12.59 3.28 10.94
C ASP A 169 -11.71 2.57 9.92
N ALA A 170 -11.70 1.24 10.00
CA ALA A 170 -10.92 0.39 9.10
C ALA A 170 -11.85 -0.47 8.24
N THR A 171 -11.52 -0.56 6.95
CA THR A 171 -12.01 -1.60 6.05
C THR A 171 -10.81 -2.45 5.69
N ALA A 172 -10.81 -3.73 6.08
CA ALA A 172 -9.62 -4.55 5.99
C ALA A 172 -9.90 -5.91 5.34
N GLU A 173 -8.93 -6.33 4.54
CA GLU A 173 -8.62 -7.72 4.22
C GLU A 173 -7.23 -8.00 4.83
N ASP A 174 -7.14 -7.94 6.16
CA ASP A 174 -6.05 -8.39 7.08
C ASP A 174 -4.59 -7.88 6.86
N ASP A 175 -3.85 -7.26 7.79
CA ASP A 175 -4.11 -6.25 8.83
C ASP A 175 -2.76 -5.60 9.26
N SER A 176 -2.84 -4.45 9.95
CA SER A 176 -1.84 -3.84 10.86
C SER A 176 -0.82 -2.79 10.35
N GLU A 177 -0.90 -1.61 11.00
CA GLU A 177 -0.27 -0.30 10.78
C GLU A 177 1.17 -0.12 11.30
N ALA A 178 1.89 -1.18 11.69
CA ALA A 178 3.28 -0.99 12.10
C ALA A 178 4.20 -1.16 10.88
N TYR A 179 4.99 -0.12 10.59
CA TYR A 179 6.05 0.01 9.56
C TYR A 179 7.21 -1.02 9.72
N GLY A 180 6.89 -2.25 10.13
CA GLY A 180 7.78 -3.37 10.41
C GLY A 180 7.06 -4.66 10.84
N ALA A 181 5.73 -4.67 11.01
CA ALA A 181 4.98 -5.86 11.45
C ALA A 181 4.71 -6.90 10.35
N ASP A 182 4.90 -6.57 9.08
CA ASP A 182 4.84 -7.55 7.97
C ASP A 182 5.88 -8.67 8.16
N ARG A 183 7.01 -8.36 8.82
CA ARG A 183 7.98 -9.38 9.24
C ARG A 183 7.48 -10.25 10.39
N HIS A 184 6.62 -9.75 11.26
CA HIS A 184 6.17 -10.44 12.47
C HIS A 184 4.95 -11.33 12.28
N ALA A 185 3.97 -10.98 11.43
CA ALA A 185 2.88 -11.90 11.07
C ALA A 185 3.41 -13.08 10.25
N ALA A 186 4.30 -12.83 9.29
CA ALA A 186 5.02 -13.87 8.56
C ALA A 186 6.00 -14.66 9.46
N ALA A 187 6.57 -14.05 10.51
CA ALA A 187 7.41 -14.76 11.50
C ALA A 187 6.58 -15.60 12.49
N ALA A 188 5.38 -15.15 12.87
CA ALA A 188 4.45 -15.92 13.70
C ALA A 188 4.00 -17.20 12.98
N LEU A 189 3.80 -17.13 11.65
CA LEU A 189 3.56 -18.30 10.81
C LEU A 189 4.81 -19.19 10.58
N ARG A 190 6.02 -18.65 10.78
CA ARG A 190 7.29 -19.43 10.73
C ARG A 190 7.65 -20.09 12.07
N GLY A 191 7.02 -19.69 13.17
CA GLY A 191 7.31 -20.16 14.54
C GLY A 191 6.80 -21.56 14.90
N PHE A 192 5.99 -22.19 14.04
CA PHE A 192 5.46 -23.52 14.30
C PHE A 192 6.07 -24.58 13.36
N ALA A 193 7.20 -25.16 13.78
CA ALA A 193 7.68 -26.41 13.21
C ALA A 193 8.37 -27.29 14.26
N PRO A 194 7.92 -28.53 14.50
CA PRO A 194 8.80 -29.63 14.85
C PRO A 194 9.31 -30.33 13.58
N CYS A 195 10.60 -30.62 13.57
CA CYS A 195 11.30 -31.34 12.51
C CYS A 195 10.76 -32.77 12.29
N ALA A 196 10.48 -33.15 11.04
CA ALA A 196 10.71 -34.51 10.53
C ALA A 196 10.72 -34.51 8.99
N GLY A 197 11.75 -35.12 8.40
CA GLY A 197 11.96 -35.16 6.96
C GLY A 197 11.06 -36.15 6.21
N ALA A 198 10.83 -35.88 4.92
CA ALA A 198 10.38 -36.88 3.96
C ALA A 198 10.76 -36.50 2.52
N THR A 199 11.14 -37.54 1.78
CA THR A 199 11.66 -37.59 0.39
C THR A 199 10.64 -37.24 -0.71
N PRO A 200 11.07 -36.86 -1.93
CA PRO A 200 10.19 -36.34 -2.97
C PRO A 200 9.44 -37.44 -3.74
N ALA A 201 8.12 -37.29 -3.88
CA ALA A 201 7.28 -38.12 -4.75
C ALA A 201 7.08 -37.47 -6.15
N LYS A 202 7.11 -38.31 -7.19
CA LYS A 202 7.15 -37.95 -8.61
C LYS A 202 5.78 -37.46 -9.13
N LYS A 203 5.79 -36.35 -9.90
CA LYS A 203 4.63 -35.77 -10.60
C LYS A 203 4.07 -36.72 -11.68
N LYS A 204 2.77 -37.02 -11.63
CA LYS A 204 2.03 -37.65 -12.74
C LYS A 204 1.35 -36.58 -13.61
N ARG A 205 1.45 -36.75 -14.93
CA ARG A 205 0.80 -35.90 -15.94
C ARG A 205 -0.73 -35.96 -15.81
N ILE A 206 -1.37 -34.79 -15.72
CA ILE A 206 -2.83 -34.65 -15.71
C ILE A 206 -3.33 -34.57 -17.16
N TYR A 207 -4.20 -35.50 -17.54
CA TYR A 207 -4.87 -35.51 -18.84
C TYR A 207 -6.19 -34.73 -18.73
N LYS A 208 -6.39 -33.68 -19.54
CA LYS A 208 -7.64 -32.90 -19.56
C LYS A 208 -8.78 -33.77 -20.09
N LYS A 209 -9.69 -34.22 -19.23
CA LYS A 209 -10.95 -34.85 -19.65
C LYS A 209 -11.95 -33.76 -20.05
N ARG A 210 -12.64 -33.96 -21.18
CA ARG A 210 -13.76 -33.10 -21.61
C ARG A 210 -14.90 -33.20 -20.58
N LYS A 211 -15.43 -32.04 -20.15
CA LYS A 211 -16.60 -31.95 -19.27
C LYS A 211 -17.82 -32.61 -19.94
N ALA A 212 -18.65 -33.28 -19.14
CA ALA A 212 -19.85 -33.95 -19.62
C ALA A 212 -20.93 -32.94 -20.04
N THR A 213 -21.78 -33.30 -20.99
CA THR A 213 -22.78 -32.38 -21.58
C THR A 213 -23.82 -31.91 -20.55
N HIS A 214 -24.13 -32.73 -19.54
CA HIS A 214 -25.06 -32.37 -18.48
C HIS A 214 -24.47 -31.34 -17.51
N THR A 215 -23.18 -31.42 -17.19
CA THR A 215 -22.51 -30.44 -16.32
C THR A 215 -22.42 -29.08 -17.00
N ILE A 216 -22.14 -29.05 -18.31
CA ILE A 216 -22.13 -27.81 -19.09
C ILE A 216 -23.52 -27.15 -19.10
N ARG A 217 -24.58 -27.93 -19.33
CA ARG A 217 -25.96 -27.40 -19.30
C ARG A 217 -26.39 -26.90 -17.93
N LYS A 218 -25.89 -27.50 -16.84
CA LYS A 218 -26.18 -27.05 -15.47
C LYS A 218 -25.43 -25.75 -15.16
N GLU A 219 -24.16 -25.64 -15.56
CA GLU A 219 -23.36 -24.41 -15.48
C GLU A 219 -23.99 -23.27 -16.29
N GLU A 220 -24.41 -23.54 -17.54
CA GLU A 220 -25.11 -22.56 -18.39
C GLU A 220 -26.45 -22.12 -17.80
N LYS A 221 -27.22 -23.06 -17.24
CA LYS A 221 -28.49 -22.72 -16.57
C LYS A 221 -28.28 -21.82 -15.35
N GLN A 222 -27.28 -22.12 -14.52
CA GLN A 222 -26.94 -21.27 -13.37
C GLN A 222 -26.41 -19.89 -13.82
N ALA A 223 -25.62 -19.83 -14.88
CA ALA A 223 -25.15 -18.56 -15.45
C ALA A 223 -26.35 -17.71 -15.91
N LEU A 224 -27.28 -18.31 -16.67
CA LEU A 224 -28.50 -17.62 -17.13
C LEU A 224 -29.44 -17.22 -15.99
N GLU A 225 -29.59 -18.05 -14.94
CA GLU A 225 -30.38 -17.69 -13.75
C GLU A 225 -29.75 -16.49 -13.01
N SER A 226 -28.42 -16.43 -12.89
CA SER A 226 -27.74 -15.28 -12.29
C SER A 226 -27.84 -14.02 -13.15
N GLU A 227 -27.81 -14.17 -14.49
CA GLU A 227 -27.97 -13.07 -15.43
C GLU A 227 -29.41 -12.53 -15.39
N ILE A 228 -30.42 -13.40 -15.29
CA ILE A 228 -31.82 -12.99 -15.11
C ILE A 228 -32.00 -12.22 -13.79
N GLN A 229 -31.42 -12.69 -12.69
CA GLN A 229 -31.48 -11.97 -11.41
C GLN A 229 -30.82 -10.59 -11.50
N LYS A 230 -29.65 -10.51 -12.16
CA LYS A 230 -28.93 -9.24 -12.36
C LYS A 230 -29.74 -8.27 -13.22
N LEU A 231 -30.32 -8.75 -14.32
CA LEU A 231 -31.17 -7.96 -15.21
C LEU A 231 -32.46 -7.52 -14.53
N GLN A 232 -33.09 -8.38 -13.72
CA GLN A 232 -34.26 -8.01 -12.93
C GLN A 232 -33.93 -6.89 -11.92
N LYS A 233 -32.78 -6.97 -11.25
CA LYS A 233 -32.32 -5.95 -10.30
C LYS A 233 -32.04 -4.62 -11.00
N GLN A 234 -31.40 -4.65 -12.17
CA GLN A 234 -31.17 -3.47 -13.00
C GLN A 234 -32.49 -2.86 -13.52
N LEU A 235 -33.46 -3.70 -13.88
CA LEU A 235 -34.77 -3.26 -14.39
C LEU A 235 -35.63 -2.65 -13.28
N GLU A 236 -35.61 -3.21 -12.06
CA GLU A 236 -36.20 -2.61 -10.84
C GLU A 236 -35.57 -1.24 -10.55
N MET A 237 -34.25 -1.13 -10.60
CA MET A 237 -33.52 0.13 -10.39
C MET A 237 -33.85 1.17 -11.47
N LEU A 238 -33.93 0.78 -12.74
CA LEU A 238 -34.32 1.66 -13.85
C LEU A 238 -35.78 2.12 -13.74
N LYS A 239 -36.72 1.20 -13.47
CA LYS A 239 -38.12 1.53 -13.20
C LYS A 239 -38.24 2.53 -12.05
N PHE A 240 -37.48 2.30 -10.98
CA PHE A 240 -37.45 3.19 -9.82
C PHE A 240 -36.88 4.57 -10.16
N LYS A 241 -35.79 4.64 -10.93
CA LYS A 241 -35.18 5.90 -11.41
C LYS A 241 -36.17 6.72 -12.25
N THR A 242 -36.93 6.06 -13.14
CA THR A 242 -37.99 6.71 -13.93
C THR A 242 -39.19 7.15 -13.09
N LEU A 243 -39.52 6.43 -12.01
CA LEU A 243 -40.56 6.84 -11.05
C LEU A 243 -40.13 8.05 -10.20
N VAL A 244 -38.84 8.15 -9.89
CA VAL A 244 -38.24 9.26 -9.13
C VAL A 244 -38.24 10.56 -9.94
N GLU A 245 -38.04 10.47 -11.26
CA GLU A 245 -38.03 11.61 -12.19
C GLU A 245 -39.43 12.15 -12.52
N ASN A 246 -40.49 11.33 -12.44
CA ASN A 246 -41.84 11.68 -12.93
C ASN A 246 -42.90 12.05 -11.86
N GLY A 247 -42.57 12.23 -10.57
CA GLY A 247 -43.58 12.39 -9.51
C GLY A 247 -43.29 13.45 -8.44
N ASN A 248 -44.05 14.56 -8.51
CA ASN A 248 -44.27 15.54 -7.44
C ASN A 248 -45.10 14.91 -6.31
N GLU A 249 -44.53 14.63 -5.13
CA GLU A 249 -45.19 14.44 -3.81
C GLU A 249 -44.12 14.15 -2.71
N PRO A 250 -44.40 14.39 -1.41
CA PRO A 250 -43.38 14.66 -0.38
C PRO A 250 -42.52 13.45 -0.01
N HIS A 251 -41.32 13.73 0.51
CA HIS A 251 -40.25 12.78 0.82
C HIS A 251 -40.69 11.63 1.75
N SER A 252 -41.01 10.46 1.17
CA SER A 252 -41.13 9.20 1.92
C SER A 252 -39.74 8.63 2.22
N ASP A 253 -39.50 8.20 3.46
CA ASP A 253 -38.25 7.54 3.92
C ASP A 253 -37.83 6.37 3.03
N LYS A 254 -38.79 5.65 2.44
CA LYS A 254 -38.53 4.57 1.46
C LYS A 254 -37.82 5.07 0.20
N LYS A 255 -38.13 6.28 -0.26
CA LYS A 255 -37.48 6.92 -1.43
C LYS A 255 -36.05 7.33 -1.10
N GLN A 256 -35.78 7.77 0.13
CA GLN A 256 -34.43 8.09 0.60
C GLN A 256 -33.57 6.84 0.76
N LEU A 257 -34.10 5.77 1.37
CA LEU A 257 -33.41 4.48 1.51
C LEU A 257 -33.03 3.89 0.14
N ALA A 258 -33.95 3.92 -0.81
CA ALA A 258 -33.69 3.44 -2.17
C ALA A 258 -32.67 4.31 -2.92
N LYS A 259 -32.73 5.64 -2.79
CA LYS A 259 -31.68 6.53 -3.32
C LYS A 259 -30.31 6.21 -2.73
N GLY A 260 -30.23 6.00 -1.42
CA GLY A 260 -29.00 5.62 -0.73
C GLY A 260 -28.45 4.27 -1.17
N ALA A 261 -29.31 3.29 -1.48
CA ALA A 261 -28.89 2.01 -2.04
C ALA A 261 -28.26 2.16 -3.43
N ILE A 262 -28.89 2.93 -4.32
CA ILE A 262 -28.38 3.19 -5.68
C ILE A 262 -27.05 3.95 -5.65
N LEU A 263 -26.92 4.95 -4.78
CA LEU A 263 -25.67 5.70 -4.59
C LEU A 263 -24.55 4.77 -4.13
N ARG A 264 -24.82 3.90 -3.16
CA ARG A 264 -23.84 2.90 -2.68
C ARG A 264 -23.42 1.94 -3.79
N GLU A 265 -24.35 1.42 -4.58
CA GLU A 265 -24.04 0.55 -5.72
C GLU A 265 -23.17 1.28 -6.76
N THR A 266 -23.50 2.53 -7.09
CA THR A 266 -22.72 3.34 -8.03
C THR A 266 -21.29 3.59 -7.53
N VAL A 267 -21.13 3.90 -6.24
CA VAL A 267 -19.82 4.10 -5.61
C VAL A 267 -19.02 2.79 -5.60
N GLN A 268 -19.65 1.65 -5.35
CA GLN A 268 -18.98 0.34 -5.45
C GLN A 268 -18.50 0.06 -6.87
N GLU A 269 -19.32 0.34 -7.90
CA GLU A 269 -18.92 0.18 -9.30
C GLU A 269 -17.72 1.07 -9.66
N GLN A 270 -17.70 2.31 -9.19
CA GLN A 270 -16.56 3.22 -9.37
C GLN A 270 -15.28 2.69 -8.72
N HIS A 271 -15.37 2.16 -7.49
CA HIS A 271 -14.22 1.54 -6.83
C HIS A 271 -13.68 0.34 -7.62
N LEU A 272 -14.54 -0.47 -8.25
CA LEU A 272 -14.10 -1.57 -9.11
C LEU A 272 -13.38 -1.08 -10.38
N VAL A 273 -13.83 0.04 -10.97
CA VAL A 273 -13.14 0.67 -12.11
C VAL A 273 -11.76 1.17 -11.70
N LEU A 274 -11.66 1.84 -10.56
CA LEU A 274 -10.38 2.31 -10.02
C LEU A 274 -9.44 1.13 -9.71
N ALA A 275 -9.95 0.08 -9.07
CA ALA A 275 -9.20 -1.14 -8.76
C ALA A 275 -8.61 -1.78 -10.03
N ARG A 276 -9.38 -1.82 -11.13
CA ARG A 276 -8.88 -2.29 -12.44
C ARG A 276 -7.75 -1.43 -12.98
N ALA A 277 -7.92 -0.11 -12.96
CA ALA A 277 -6.89 0.81 -13.43
C ALA A 277 -5.59 0.66 -12.63
N GLN A 278 -5.71 0.55 -11.29
CA GLN A 278 -4.56 0.32 -10.42
C GLN A 278 -3.90 -1.04 -10.68
N ALA A 279 -4.66 -2.10 -10.92
CA ALA A 279 -4.11 -3.40 -11.26
C ALA A 279 -3.34 -3.40 -12.60
N MET A 280 -3.84 -2.64 -13.60
CA MET A 280 -3.12 -2.45 -14.86
C MET A 280 -1.77 -1.73 -14.65
N LEU A 281 -1.74 -0.71 -13.79
CA LEU A 281 -0.50 0.00 -13.43
C LEU A 281 0.47 -0.92 -12.66
N ALA A 282 -0.04 -1.68 -11.70
CA ALA A 282 0.74 -2.63 -10.91
C ALA A 282 1.37 -3.75 -11.78
N GLY A 283 0.57 -4.31 -12.70
CA GLY A 283 1.05 -5.28 -13.68
C GLY A 283 2.10 -4.70 -14.63
N HIS A 284 1.97 -3.42 -14.99
CA HIS A 284 2.98 -2.70 -15.78
C HIS A 284 4.30 -2.55 -15.02
N SER A 285 4.25 -2.19 -13.72
CA SER A 285 5.42 -2.12 -12.85
C SER A 285 6.15 -3.48 -12.75
N GLN A 286 5.42 -4.57 -12.47
CA GLN A 286 6.02 -5.92 -12.33
C GLN A 286 6.60 -6.49 -13.63
N GLN A 287 5.98 -6.21 -14.77
CA GLN A 287 6.40 -6.77 -16.06
C GLN A 287 7.63 -6.06 -16.64
N SER A 288 8.10 -4.97 -16.01
CA SER A 288 9.27 -4.18 -16.43
C SER A 288 9.26 -3.86 -17.94
N LEU A 289 8.07 -3.71 -18.54
CA LEU A 289 7.92 -3.60 -20.00
C LEU A 289 8.66 -2.38 -20.57
N TYR A 290 8.94 -1.40 -19.71
CA TYR A 290 9.75 -0.24 -20.00
C TYR A 290 10.79 -0.11 -18.90
N ARG A 291 11.98 -0.66 -19.13
CA ARG A 291 13.17 -0.53 -18.27
C ARG A 291 13.75 0.90 -18.23
N LEU A 292 12.89 1.89 -18.41
CA LEU A 292 13.24 3.30 -18.45
C LEU A 292 12.28 4.00 -17.50
N HIS A 293 12.72 4.24 -16.26
CA HIS A 293 11.97 5.15 -15.41
C HIS A 293 11.99 6.55 -16.06
N PRO A 294 10.88 7.33 -16.02
CA PRO A 294 10.77 8.60 -16.75
C PRO A 294 11.84 9.65 -16.43
N THR A 295 12.59 9.46 -15.36
CA THR A 295 13.66 10.33 -14.89
C THR A 295 14.98 9.60 -14.69
N GLU A 296 15.14 8.38 -15.20
CA GLU A 296 16.41 7.64 -15.16
C GLU A 296 17.27 8.08 -16.34
N THR A 297 18.57 8.26 -16.10
CA THR A 297 19.54 8.68 -17.11
C THR A 297 20.69 7.72 -17.08
N THR A 298 21.02 7.11 -18.22
CA THR A 298 22.18 6.20 -18.27
C THR A 298 23.48 6.97 -18.06
N ILE A 299 24.20 6.68 -16.97
CA ILE A 299 25.47 7.30 -16.60
C ILE A 299 26.61 6.29 -16.80
N ARG A 300 27.54 6.65 -17.69
CA ARG A 300 28.76 5.87 -17.95
C ARG A 300 29.99 6.72 -17.69
N LEU A 301 30.87 6.24 -16.82
CA LEU A 301 32.04 6.97 -16.37
C LEU A 301 33.34 6.27 -16.75
N GLY A 302 34.21 7.04 -17.42
CA GLY A 302 35.56 6.63 -17.77
C GLY A 302 36.54 6.68 -16.58
N PRO A 303 37.81 6.29 -16.79
CA PRO A 303 38.85 6.34 -15.76
C PRO A 303 39.40 7.76 -15.52
N ASP A 304 39.33 8.65 -16.53
CA ASP A 304 39.90 10.00 -16.47
C ASP A 304 39.01 10.96 -15.66
N ARG A 305 39.61 11.68 -14.70
CA ARG A 305 38.87 12.55 -13.78
C ARG A 305 38.19 13.72 -14.48
N ASP A 306 38.88 14.36 -15.43
CA ASP A 306 38.35 15.55 -16.11
C ASP A 306 37.25 15.18 -17.11
N GLU A 307 37.36 14.03 -17.78
CA GLU A 307 36.30 13.44 -18.60
C GLU A 307 35.05 13.09 -17.78
N ARG A 308 35.23 12.47 -16.61
CA ARG A 308 34.12 12.19 -15.68
C ARG A 308 33.40 13.47 -15.30
N MET A 309 34.14 14.47 -14.82
CA MET A 309 33.57 15.75 -14.38
C MET A 309 32.84 16.47 -15.52
N ARG A 310 33.38 16.47 -16.75
CA ARG A 310 32.69 17.02 -17.92
C ARG A 310 31.40 16.28 -18.25
N THR A 311 31.42 14.95 -18.19
CA THR A 311 30.25 14.10 -18.44
C THR A 311 29.14 14.41 -17.43
N LEU A 312 29.48 14.43 -16.14
CA LEU A 312 28.51 14.71 -15.08
C LEU A 312 27.97 16.15 -15.15
N ASN A 313 28.81 17.15 -15.41
CA ASN A 313 28.35 18.53 -15.58
C ASN A 313 27.39 18.69 -16.77
N ALA A 314 27.61 17.96 -17.87
CA ALA A 314 26.70 17.97 -19.01
C ALA A 314 25.31 17.39 -18.69
N LEU A 315 25.22 16.46 -17.72
CA LEU A 315 23.97 15.85 -17.29
C LEU A 315 23.18 16.71 -16.29
N ARG A 316 23.84 17.61 -15.54
CA ARG A 316 23.24 18.39 -14.45
C ARG A 316 21.97 19.14 -14.88
N GLY A 317 22.06 19.98 -15.91
CA GLY A 317 20.94 20.80 -16.37
C GLY A 317 19.73 19.98 -16.82
N PRO A 318 19.89 19.06 -17.80
CA PRO A 318 18.81 18.18 -18.25
C PRO A 318 18.17 17.38 -17.12
N LYS A 319 18.98 16.80 -16.23
CA LYS A 319 18.51 15.98 -15.12
C LYS A 319 17.60 16.74 -14.16
N LEU A 320 18.00 17.95 -13.78
CA LEU A 320 17.22 18.79 -12.88
C LEU A 320 15.93 19.28 -13.53
N GLN A 321 15.94 19.55 -14.84
CA GLN A 321 14.72 19.93 -15.57
C GLN A 321 13.72 18.76 -15.63
N GLU A 322 14.18 17.55 -15.90
CA GLU A 322 13.35 16.34 -15.90
C GLU A 322 12.78 16.05 -14.52
N ALA A 323 13.63 16.14 -13.48
CA ALA A 323 13.23 15.99 -12.08
C ALA A 323 12.11 16.96 -11.73
N ARG A 324 12.29 18.25 -12.08
CA ARG A 324 11.30 19.30 -11.85
C ARG A 324 9.97 18.99 -12.54
N ARG A 325 10.00 18.63 -13.82
CA ARG A 325 8.80 18.30 -14.59
C ARG A 325 8.06 17.11 -13.97
N PHE A 326 8.79 16.06 -13.60
CA PHE A 326 8.19 14.87 -13.02
C PHE A 326 7.54 15.14 -11.65
N LEU A 327 8.24 15.83 -10.75
CA LEU A 327 7.71 16.18 -9.43
C LEU A 327 6.47 17.08 -9.55
N LEU A 328 6.49 18.05 -10.47
CA LEU A 328 5.33 18.88 -10.77
C LEU A 328 4.11 18.05 -11.18
N GLU A 329 4.27 17.14 -12.13
CA GLU A 329 3.17 16.24 -12.55
C GLU A 329 2.69 15.35 -11.39
N ARG A 330 3.61 14.80 -10.59
CA ARG A 330 3.27 13.92 -9.44
C ARG A 330 2.54 14.64 -8.31
N THR A 331 2.75 15.95 -8.16
CA THR A 331 2.06 16.78 -7.16
C THR A 331 0.70 17.31 -7.61
N LYS A 332 0.31 17.15 -8.89
CA LYS A 332 -0.96 17.66 -9.38
C LYS A 332 -2.14 17.01 -8.65
N GLY A 333 -3.03 17.85 -8.13
CA GLY A 333 -4.22 17.41 -7.39
C GLY A 333 -3.98 17.11 -5.91
N LEU A 334 -2.73 17.15 -5.44
CA LEU A 334 -2.41 17.05 -4.01
C LEU A 334 -2.53 18.41 -3.33
N SER A 335 -2.93 18.41 -2.07
CA SER A 335 -2.87 19.61 -1.24
C SER A 335 -1.41 19.98 -0.97
N PRO A 336 -1.00 21.25 -1.15
CA PRO A 336 0.38 21.67 -0.91
C PRO A 336 0.75 21.67 0.58
N THR A 337 -0.23 21.75 1.48
CA THR A 337 -0.02 21.90 2.93
C THR A 337 -0.28 20.63 3.73
N ALA A 338 -0.89 19.61 3.11
CA ALA A 338 -1.17 18.33 3.75
C ALA A 338 -0.02 17.34 3.49
N PRO A 339 0.31 16.47 4.46
CA PRO A 339 1.22 15.36 4.21
C PRO A 339 0.59 14.37 3.23
N TYR A 340 1.43 13.79 2.38
CA TYR A 340 1.05 12.71 1.46
C TYR A 340 2.17 11.69 1.41
N PHE A 341 1.83 10.41 1.32
CA PHE A 341 2.79 9.34 1.16
C PHE A 341 2.21 8.24 0.29
N GLN A 342 3.03 7.74 -0.62
CA GLN A 342 2.74 6.58 -1.43
C GLN A 342 4.00 5.72 -1.54
N GLU A 343 3.85 4.43 -1.36
CA GLU A 343 4.92 3.46 -1.59
C GLU A 343 4.40 2.23 -2.31
N GLU A 344 5.14 1.81 -3.34
CA GLU A 344 4.91 0.59 -4.09
C GLU A 344 6.17 -0.30 -3.99
N ARG A 345 5.99 -1.58 -3.70
CA ARG A 345 7.07 -2.58 -3.66
C ARG A 345 6.67 -3.77 -4.51
N TYR A 346 7.60 -4.27 -5.31
CA TYR A 346 7.31 -5.38 -6.21
C TYR A 346 8.58 -6.13 -6.62
N ASP A 347 8.42 -7.41 -6.91
CA ASP A 347 9.45 -8.20 -7.58
C ASP A 347 9.31 -8.07 -9.10
N THR A 348 10.43 -7.87 -9.81
CA THR A 348 10.47 -7.95 -11.28
C THR A 348 10.49 -9.41 -11.73
N MET A 349 10.18 -9.65 -13.00
CA MET A 349 10.29 -10.99 -13.60
C MET A 349 11.74 -11.51 -13.63
N ASP A 350 12.73 -10.61 -13.60
CA ASP A 350 14.16 -10.94 -13.55
C ASP A 350 14.63 -11.25 -12.12
N GLY A 351 13.78 -11.04 -11.11
CA GLY A 351 14.05 -11.36 -9.70
C GLY A 351 14.60 -10.19 -8.88
N ASP A 352 14.56 -8.98 -9.42
CA ASP A 352 14.93 -7.76 -8.69
C ASP A 352 13.83 -7.34 -7.74
N TYR A 353 14.21 -6.78 -6.60
CA TYR A 353 13.28 -6.20 -5.64
C TYR A 353 13.26 -4.68 -5.78
N CYS A 354 12.13 -4.14 -6.21
CA CYS A 354 11.96 -2.72 -6.49
C CYS A 354 11.10 -2.03 -5.44
N ILE A 355 11.46 -0.78 -5.14
CA ILE A 355 10.66 0.14 -4.29
C ILE A 355 10.52 1.46 -5.04
N ALA A 356 9.28 1.90 -5.25
CA ALA A 356 8.97 3.24 -5.72
C ALA A 356 8.25 3.99 -4.59
N ARG A 357 8.80 5.14 -4.18
CA ARG A 357 8.24 5.98 -3.11
C ARG A 357 8.03 7.40 -3.60
N PHE A 358 6.93 8.00 -3.16
CA PHE A 358 6.66 9.42 -3.33
C PHE A 358 6.03 9.97 -2.05
N ASP A 359 6.61 11.03 -1.50
CA ASP A 359 6.16 11.65 -0.27
C ASP A 359 6.19 13.18 -0.33
N VAL A 360 5.25 13.80 0.38
CA VAL A 360 5.15 15.23 0.61
C VAL A 360 5.13 15.45 2.10
N THR A 361 6.15 16.14 2.61
CA THR A 361 6.30 16.44 4.04
C THR A 361 6.24 17.96 4.28
N PRO A 362 5.17 18.48 4.90
CA PRO A 362 5.09 19.90 5.25
C PRO A 362 6.00 20.26 6.43
N PHE A 363 6.92 21.21 6.22
CA PHE A 363 7.75 21.77 7.29
C PHE A 363 7.13 23.05 7.86
N ARG A 364 6.57 22.98 9.07
CA ARG A 364 6.01 24.14 9.77
C ARG A 364 7.09 24.82 10.61
N GLY A 365 7.31 26.12 10.42
CA GLY A 365 8.19 26.94 11.29
C GLY A 365 9.65 27.06 10.86
N ALA A 366 10.04 26.62 9.66
CA ALA A 366 11.37 26.85 9.09
C ALA A 366 11.57 28.36 8.79
N LYS A 367 12.26 29.08 9.70
CA LYS A 367 12.39 30.54 9.64
C LYS A 367 13.24 31.01 8.46
N GLY A 368 14.23 30.21 8.05
CA GLY A 368 15.07 30.43 6.87
C GLY A 368 14.44 29.95 5.56
N GLY A 369 13.19 29.46 5.60
CA GLY A 369 12.43 29.04 4.44
C GLY A 369 13.08 27.89 3.67
N VAL A 370 12.90 27.90 2.35
CA VAL A 370 13.39 26.85 1.44
C VAL A 370 14.91 26.67 1.50
N LEU A 371 15.68 27.76 1.70
CA LEU A 371 17.14 27.70 1.74
C LEU A 371 17.64 26.91 2.95
N GLU A 372 17.07 27.16 4.13
CA GLU A 372 17.43 26.42 5.36
C GLU A 372 17.16 24.92 5.19
N VAL A 373 15.99 24.55 4.63
CA VAL A 373 15.64 23.17 4.35
C VAL A 373 16.61 22.56 3.34
N PHE A 374 16.92 23.27 2.26
CA PHE A 374 17.84 22.80 1.22
C PHE A 374 19.25 22.56 1.77
N THR A 375 19.79 23.49 2.56
CA THR A 375 21.10 23.34 3.20
C THR A 375 21.12 22.17 4.18
N ALA A 376 20.05 21.97 4.96
CA ALA A 376 19.92 20.80 5.83
C ALA A 376 19.91 19.48 5.05
N LEU A 377 19.22 19.43 3.90
CA LEU A 377 19.23 18.28 3.00
C LEU A 377 20.61 18.01 2.42
N GLN A 378 21.34 19.05 1.96
CA GLN A 378 22.72 18.88 1.48
C GLN A 378 23.63 18.31 2.57
N GLN A 379 23.51 18.82 3.81
CA GLN A 379 24.29 18.34 4.94
C GLN A 379 23.94 16.88 5.30
N ALA A 380 22.66 16.50 5.24
CA ALA A 380 22.25 15.13 5.48
C ALA A 380 22.87 14.18 4.45
N ILE A 381 22.87 14.56 3.17
CA ILE A 381 23.41 13.72 2.09
C ILE A 381 24.94 13.65 2.15
N PHE A 382 25.60 14.73 2.57
CA PHE A 382 27.05 14.73 2.80
C PHE A 382 27.46 13.71 3.87
N ASN A 383 26.63 13.51 4.91
CA ASN A 383 26.86 12.54 5.98
C ASN A 383 26.01 11.27 5.82
N ALA A 384 25.61 10.93 4.58
CA ALA A 384 24.67 9.84 4.33
C ALA A 384 25.18 8.48 4.85
N GLU A 385 26.48 8.20 4.86
CA GLU A 385 27.02 6.96 5.40
C GLU A 385 26.70 6.76 6.89
N ILE A 386 26.70 7.85 7.68
CA ILE A 386 26.33 7.82 9.10
C ILE A 386 24.82 7.59 9.22
N ILE A 387 24.03 8.38 8.49
CA ILE A 387 22.55 8.30 8.54
C ILE A 387 22.06 6.92 8.10
N ILE A 388 22.62 6.36 7.03
CA ILE A 388 22.29 5.01 6.55
C ILE A 388 22.70 3.97 7.60
N SER A 389 23.87 4.14 8.23
CA SER A 389 24.32 3.18 9.25
C SER A 389 23.40 3.15 10.47
N GLU A 390 23.04 4.32 10.99
CA GLU A 390 22.16 4.45 12.15
C GLU A 390 20.75 3.97 11.85
N SER A 391 20.19 4.33 10.69
CA SER A 391 18.82 3.98 10.32
C SER A 391 18.64 2.51 9.91
N SER A 392 19.64 1.90 9.29
CA SER A 392 19.56 0.50 8.84
C SER A 392 20.08 -0.51 9.87
N GLY A 393 20.88 -0.07 10.85
CA GLY A 393 21.62 -0.94 11.76
C GLY A 393 22.79 -1.68 11.09
N ASN A 394 23.07 -1.43 9.81
CA ASN A 394 24.22 -1.98 9.08
C ASN A 394 25.39 -0.99 9.15
N ILE A 395 26.63 -1.47 9.08
CA ILE A 395 27.78 -0.56 8.96
C ILE A 395 27.92 -0.14 7.50
N THR A 396 27.84 1.16 7.22
CA THR A 396 28.02 1.74 5.89
C THR A 396 29.28 2.59 5.85
N ILE A 397 30.12 2.35 4.84
CA ILE A 397 31.34 3.12 4.58
C ILE A 397 31.22 3.83 3.23
N ARG A 398 31.87 4.98 3.11
CA ARG A 398 32.04 5.72 1.86
C ARG A 398 33.39 5.35 1.24
N GLU A 399 33.39 4.87 0.00
CA GLU A 399 34.58 4.40 -0.74
C GLU A 399 35.06 5.40 -1.81
N ASP A 400 34.47 6.59 -1.89
CA ASP A 400 34.94 7.65 -2.78
C ASP A 400 36.01 8.55 -2.11
N ASP A 401 36.96 9.02 -2.91
CA ASP A 401 38.00 9.98 -2.50
C ASP A 401 37.69 11.41 -3.00
N GLU A 402 36.59 11.58 -3.75
CA GLU A 402 36.28 12.81 -4.48
C GLU A 402 35.15 13.58 -3.81
N ILE A 403 35.51 14.54 -2.96
CA ILE A 403 34.59 15.59 -2.53
C ILE A 403 34.16 16.35 -3.80
N GLY A 404 32.88 16.23 -4.15
CA GLY A 404 32.28 16.90 -5.29
C GLY A 404 32.33 18.44 -5.21
N ASP A 405 31.85 19.08 -6.27
CA ASP A 405 31.48 20.49 -6.26
C ASP A 405 30.22 20.69 -5.37
N GLU A 406 29.94 21.92 -4.91
CA GLU A 406 28.81 22.27 -4.05
C GLU A 406 27.46 21.78 -4.62
N TYR A 407 27.38 21.68 -5.95
CA TYR A 407 26.18 21.34 -6.71
C TYR A 407 26.24 19.98 -7.45
N LEU A 408 27.36 19.27 -7.35
CA LEU A 408 27.60 18.02 -8.05
C LEU A 408 28.52 17.11 -7.24
N SER A 409 28.01 15.96 -6.80
CA SER A 409 28.80 15.00 -6.00
C SER A 409 28.55 13.57 -6.44
N GLN A 410 29.62 12.79 -6.62
CA GLN A 410 29.52 11.34 -6.74
C GLN A 410 29.68 10.72 -5.35
N MET A 411 28.83 9.75 -5.03
CA MET A 411 28.77 9.11 -3.73
C MET A 411 28.78 7.58 -3.88
N ARG A 412 29.81 6.93 -3.36
CA ARG A 412 29.97 5.47 -3.39
C ARG A 412 29.90 4.91 -1.97
N PHE A 413 28.87 4.14 -1.69
CA PHE A 413 28.63 3.52 -0.40
C PHE A 413 28.74 2.00 -0.47
N VAL A 414 29.28 1.42 0.60
CA VAL A 414 29.24 -0.02 0.84
C VAL A 414 28.67 -0.27 2.22
N SER A 415 27.55 -0.99 2.29
CA SER A 415 26.92 -1.39 3.54
C SER A 415 27.12 -2.88 3.79
N GLN A 416 27.52 -3.26 5.00
CA GLN A 416 27.62 -4.65 5.41
C GLN A 416 26.47 -5.04 6.33
N THR A 417 25.68 -6.02 5.89
CA THR A 417 24.59 -6.58 6.71
C THR A 417 25.13 -7.46 7.85
N PRO A 418 24.37 -7.68 8.93
CA PRO A 418 24.74 -8.60 10.01
C PRO A 418 25.05 -10.03 9.55
N HIS A 419 24.53 -10.44 8.40
CA HIS A 419 24.77 -11.75 7.80
C HIS A 419 26.00 -11.79 6.89
N GLY A 420 26.79 -10.72 6.84
CA GLY A 420 28.02 -10.62 6.06
C GLY A 420 27.83 -10.30 4.57
N VAL A 421 26.60 -10.10 4.11
CA VAL A 421 26.32 -9.67 2.73
C VAL A 421 26.66 -8.20 2.58
N GLN A 422 27.42 -7.87 1.52
CA GLN A 422 27.76 -6.50 1.16
C GLN A 422 26.79 -5.95 0.10
N LEU A 423 26.34 -4.73 0.32
CA LEU A 423 25.52 -3.94 -0.59
C LEU A 423 26.37 -2.78 -1.11
N GLU A 424 26.35 -2.54 -2.42
CA GLU A 424 27.05 -1.40 -3.04
C GLU A 424 26.06 -0.45 -3.70
N THR A 425 26.26 0.84 -3.48
CA THR A 425 25.49 1.93 -4.07
C THR A 425 26.47 2.95 -4.67
N ASN A 426 26.33 3.27 -5.95
CA ASN A 426 27.16 4.28 -6.62
C ASN A 426 26.23 5.32 -7.27
N LEU A 427 26.17 6.51 -6.68
CA LEU A 427 25.23 7.57 -7.05
C LEU A 427 25.96 8.82 -7.51
N VAL A 428 25.32 9.58 -8.38
CA VAL A 428 25.67 10.96 -8.67
C VAL A 428 24.51 11.83 -8.25
N MET A 429 24.79 12.88 -7.49
CA MET A 429 23.83 13.88 -7.09
C MET A 429 24.08 15.20 -7.79
N PHE A 430 23.02 15.74 -8.37
CA PHE A 430 22.90 17.05 -8.97
C PHE A 430 22.02 17.90 -8.06
N SER A 431 22.41 19.14 -7.79
CA SER A 431 21.56 20.07 -7.06
C SER A 431 21.57 21.45 -7.70
N ASP A 432 20.50 22.20 -7.48
CA ASP A 432 20.43 23.59 -7.86
C ASP A 432 19.51 24.39 -6.92
N SER A 433 20.02 25.57 -6.57
CA SER A 433 19.36 26.60 -5.77
C SER A 433 19.22 27.91 -6.57
N ALA A 434 19.78 28.02 -7.78
CA ALA A 434 19.93 29.27 -8.52
C ALA A 434 18.61 30.00 -8.84
N HIS A 435 17.47 29.30 -8.86
CA HIS A 435 16.16 29.90 -9.13
C HIS A 435 15.50 30.60 -7.92
N PHE A 436 16.22 30.82 -6.81
CA PHE A 436 15.78 31.71 -5.73
C PHE A 436 15.45 33.15 -6.19
N GLN A 437 15.85 33.56 -7.41
CA GLN A 437 15.71 34.93 -7.92
C GLN A 437 14.59 35.16 -8.96
N GLU A 438 14.17 34.14 -9.73
CA GLU A 438 13.12 34.31 -10.74
C GLU A 438 11.78 33.74 -10.25
N LYS A 439 10.73 34.58 -10.26
CA LYS A 439 9.37 34.18 -9.89
C LYS A 439 8.81 33.26 -10.98
N ASP A 440 8.86 31.96 -10.74
CA ASP A 440 8.10 31.01 -11.55
C ASP A 440 6.70 30.83 -10.96
N THR A 441 5.70 31.44 -11.61
CA THR A 441 4.31 31.52 -11.14
C THR A 441 3.57 30.19 -11.15
N CYS A 442 4.16 29.12 -11.70
CA CYS A 442 3.53 27.80 -11.78
C CYS A 442 3.64 26.93 -10.52
N LEU A 443 4.56 27.25 -9.59
CA LEU A 443 4.93 26.38 -8.47
C LEU A 443 4.48 26.90 -7.09
N ALA A 444 4.43 28.22 -6.93
CA ALA A 444 3.92 28.93 -5.76
C ALA A 444 3.82 30.43 -6.11
N GLU A 445 2.93 31.19 -5.46
CA GLU A 445 2.85 32.66 -5.66
C GLU A 445 4.17 33.40 -5.35
N ASN A 446 5.08 32.77 -4.59
CA ASN A 446 6.40 33.32 -4.24
C ASN A 446 7.55 32.82 -5.13
N GLY A 447 7.35 31.80 -5.97
CA GLY A 447 8.29 31.31 -6.99
C GLY A 447 9.63 30.73 -6.53
N ARG A 448 9.90 30.65 -5.21
CA ARG A 448 11.17 30.13 -4.67
C ARG A 448 11.11 28.62 -4.46
N TYR A 449 12.07 27.91 -5.06
CA TYR A 449 12.25 26.48 -4.87
C TYR A 449 13.73 26.12 -4.88
N ALA A 450 14.06 24.95 -4.36
CA ALA A 450 15.35 24.33 -4.51
C ALA A 450 15.15 22.85 -4.88
N ILE A 451 16.06 22.29 -5.68
CA ILE A 451 15.89 20.96 -6.24
C ILE A 451 17.19 20.16 -6.18
N MET A 452 17.06 18.87 -5.90
CA MET A 452 18.12 17.88 -5.99
C MET A 452 17.61 16.68 -6.79
N ALA A 453 18.48 16.10 -7.60
CA ALA A 453 18.23 14.85 -8.28
C ALA A 453 19.47 13.98 -8.13
N SER A 454 19.30 12.71 -7.80
CA SER A 454 20.36 11.72 -7.85
C SER A 454 19.98 10.56 -8.75
N ASP A 455 21.00 9.97 -9.36
CA ASP A 455 20.86 8.74 -10.12
C ASP A 455 22.07 7.83 -9.91
N PHE A 456 21.89 6.55 -10.20
CA PHE A 456 22.95 5.57 -10.07
C PHE A 456 23.87 5.57 -11.30
N VAL A 457 25.10 5.09 -11.12
CA VAL A 457 26.08 4.94 -12.21
C VAL A 457 25.96 3.56 -12.82
N ASP A 458 25.48 3.44 -14.06
CA ASP A 458 25.34 2.16 -14.77
C ASP A 458 26.67 1.44 -14.93
N GLU A 459 27.67 2.16 -15.46
CA GLU A 459 28.98 1.64 -15.78
C GLU A 459 30.06 2.60 -15.29
N ASP A 460 30.94 2.14 -14.41
CA ASP A 460 32.08 2.91 -13.92
C ASP A 460 33.38 2.14 -14.14
N THR A 461 34.24 2.64 -15.03
CA THR A 461 35.51 1.98 -15.36
C THR A 461 36.52 2.09 -14.21
N ARG A 462 36.47 3.17 -13.42
CA ARG A 462 37.37 3.38 -12.28
C ARG A 462 36.95 2.53 -11.08
N PHE A 463 35.65 2.37 -10.89
CA PHE A 463 35.08 1.59 -9.81
C PHE A 463 34.06 0.57 -10.32
N PRO A 464 34.52 -0.50 -10.99
CA PRO A 464 33.63 -1.46 -11.64
C PRO A 464 32.80 -2.24 -10.61
N TYR A 465 31.54 -2.47 -10.95
CA TYR A 465 30.64 -3.29 -10.14
C TYR A 465 31.13 -4.75 -10.07
N ARG A 466 31.07 -5.33 -8.87
CA ARG A 466 31.56 -6.69 -8.57
C ARG A 466 30.41 -7.61 -8.14
N PRO A 467 29.67 -8.22 -9.09
CA PRO A 467 28.46 -8.98 -8.79
C PRO A 467 28.68 -10.25 -7.95
N LEU A 468 29.90 -10.78 -7.93
CA LEU A 468 30.25 -11.94 -7.11
C LEU A 468 30.59 -11.58 -5.66
N GLU A 469 30.92 -10.31 -5.38
CA GLU A 469 31.31 -9.82 -4.06
C GLU A 469 30.18 -9.05 -3.39
N ARG A 470 29.38 -8.31 -4.16
CA ARG A 470 28.45 -7.30 -3.65
C ARG A 470 27.13 -7.33 -4.40
N ILE A 471 26.03 -7.16 -3.68
CA ILE A 471 24.71 -6.93 -4.26
C ILE A 471 24.59 -5.44 -4.61
N ARG A 472 24.19 -5.14 -5.84
CA ARG A 472 23.99 -3.76 -6.29
C ARG A 472 22.67 -3.21 -5.75
N ARG A 473 22.70 -1.96 -5.29
CA ARG A 473 21.52 -1.18 -4.92
C ARG A 473 21.50 0.11 -5.71
N ASP A 474 20.70 0.10 -6.77
CA ASP A 474 20.47 1.26 -7.61
C ASP A 474 19.33 2.11 -7.06
N SER A 475 19.47 3.43 -7.21
CA SER A 475 18.48 4.39 -6.73
C SER A 475 18.49 5.63 -7.59
N THR A 476 17.30 6.05 -8.03
CA THR A 476 17.04 7.37 -8.59
C THR A 476 16.18 8.12 -7.58
N THR A 477 16.60 9.33 -7.18
CA THR A 477 15.89 10.13 -6.17
C THR A 477 15.73 11.55 -6.63
N LEU A 478 14.54 12.12 -6.45
CA LEU A 478 14.22 13.48 -6.83
C LEU A 478 13.63 14.19 -5.60
N THR A 479 14.18 15.33 -5.25
CA THR A 479 13.76 16.09 -4.07
C THR A 479 13.57 17.55 -4.45
N MET A 480 12.42 18.12 -4.13
CA MET A 480 12.14 19.55 -4.36
C MET A 480 11.57 20.17 -3.09
N ALA A 481 12.19 21.25 -2.64
CA ALA A 481 11.69 22.07 -1.55
C ALA A 481 10.98 23.30 -2.12
N LEU A 482 9.73 23.52 -1.70
CA LEU A 482 8.87 24.60 -2.19
C LEU A 482 8.50 25.57 -1.07
N GLY A 483 8.56 26.86 -1.35
CA GLY A 483 8.10 27.90 -0.43
C GLY A 483 6.62 28.18 -0.63
N LEU A 484 5.79 27.87 0.36
CA LEU A 484 4.37 28.17 0.33
C LEU A 484 4.07 29.53 0.98
N PRO A 485 3.01 30.24 0.55
CA PRO A 485 2.59 31.47 1.20
C PRO A 485 2.14 31.20 2.65
N VAL A 486 2.39 32.16 3.53
CA VAL A 486 1.81 32.17 4.87
C VAL A 486 0.32 32.52 4.69
N VAL A 487 -0.56 31.56 4.91
CA VAL A 487 -1.99 31.86 5.03
C VAL A 487 -2.16 32.65 6.33
N GLN A 488 -2.49 33.94 6.22
CA GLN A 488 -2.79 34.83 7.35
C GLN A 488 -4.15 34.53 7.95
#